data_AF-A0A1M6QNZ5-F1
#
_entry.id   AF-A0A1M6QNZ5-F1
#
_cell.length_a   1.000
_cell.length_b   1.000
_cell.length_c   1.000
_cell.angle_alpha   90.00
_cell.angle_beta   90.00
_cell.angle_gamma   90.00
#
_symmetry.space_group_name_H-M   'P 1'
#
loop_
_entity.id
_entity.type
_entity.pdbx_description
1 polymer ?
#
loop_
_entity_poly.entity_id
_entity_poly.type
_entity_poly.pdbx_seq_one_letter_code
_entity_poly.pdbx_strand_id
1 'polypeptide(L)'
;MAPSQASYPESTIRASRDHAHGRYEDLQPGVIRSPVPWGAANTISDAERNTRMPMPGNGPTKQPSGCEACFARVNRGLCADCRPGLPCVIASYKSADREFKAGQDLFSLGEPCDSIYNLTEGWIILYNILEDGRRQILHFALSGAVLGFHPGGGAMMTYSAQALTDAVVNTIPHKALLPIVKQQPEFGLRLACLIARDCTLAFDRLTSIGRHSARERVAHLLLKLFVRYRAQWPGSQIEEMHLPLTQEHIGDATGLTSVHVNRVLRELRKDGILEFHYRRLRILDPDKLVDVAGLDPQLVMSWIR
;
A
#
# COMPACT_ATOMS: atom_id res chain seq x y z
N MET A 1 -26.95 7.02 43.42
CA MET A 1 -25.53 6.80 43.07
C MET A 1 -25.44 6.68 41.57
N ALA A 2 -25.04 7.77 40.90
CA ALA A 2 -24.84 7.88 39.46
C ALA A 2 -23.36 8.25 39.23
N PRO A 3 -22.69 7.73 38.19
CA PRO A 3 -21.26 7.96 37.99
C PRO A 3 -20.99 9.33 37.34
N SER A 4 -19.92 9.96 37.82
CA SER A 4 -19.48 11.31 37.51
C SER A 4 -18.92 11.45 36.09
N GLN A 5 -19.36 12.50 35.39
CA GLN A 5 -18.74 13.01 34.17
C GLN A 5 -17.44 13.76 34.51
N ALA A 6 -16.34 13.39 33.86
CA ALA A 6 -15.08 14.13 33.92
C ALA A 6 -15.09 15.23 32.85
N SER A 7 -15.13 16.48 33.30
CA SER A 7 -15.03 17.69 32.50
C SER A 7 -13.56 17.99 32.18
N TYR A 8 -13.20 18.16 30.90
CA TYR A 8 -11.90 18.71 30.50
C TYR A 8 -11.99 20.24 30.40
N PRO A 9 -11.04 21.01 30.96
CA PRO A 9 -11.09 22.47 30.88
C PRO A 9 -10.58 22.99 29.53
N GLU A 10 -11.44 23.76 28.85
CA GLU A 10 -11.09 24.69 27.78
C GLU A 10 -10.29 25.85 28.36
N SER A 11 -8.97 25.87 28.18
CA SER A 11 -8.20 27.12 28.12
C SER A 11 -6.76 26.81 27.68
N THR A 12 -6.41 27.23 26.47
CA THR A 12 -5.19 27.99 26.12
C THR A 12 -5.15 28.10 24.58
N ILE A 13 -6.02 28.94 24.02
CA ILE A 13 -5.90 29.46 22.65
C ILE A 13 -5.94 30.97 22.74
N ARG A 14 -4.77 31.61 22.84
CA ARG A 14 -4.39 32.90 22.22
C ARG A 14 -3.16 33.50 22.92
N ALA A 15 -2.16 33.81 22.09
CA ALA A 15 -1.21 34.92 22.16
C ALA A 15 0.25 34.47 22.02
N SER A 16 0.74 34.45 20.78
CA SER A 16 2.12 34.76 20.40
C SER A 16 2.15 34.92 18.87
N ARG A 17 1.52 35.99 18.39
CA ARG A 17 1.90 36.64 17.13
C ARG A 17 2.90 37.71 17.54
N ASP A 18 3.92 37.89 16.72
CA ASP A 18 5.02 38.84 16.87
C ASP A 18 6.16 38.28 17.73
N HIS A 19 7.04 37.49 17.11
CA HIS A 19 8.51 37.46 17.28
C HIS A 19 9.11 36.30 16.44
N ALA A 20 9.14 36.46 15.11
CA ALA A 20 9.95 35.62 14.22
C ALA A 20 10.23 36.32 12.88
N HIS A 21 10.74 37.56 12.93
CA HIS A 21 11.48 38.14 11.80
C HIS A 21 12.97 38.03 12.13
N GLY A 22 13.63 37.03 11.55
CA GLY A 22 15.05 36.78 11.75
C GLY A 22 15.62 35.70 10.84
N ARG A 23 16.08 36.13 9.66
CA ARG A 23 17.09 35.51 8.76
C ARG A 23 16.76 34.14 8.15
N TYR A 24 16.09 34.19 7.00
CA TYR A 24 16.20 33.19 5.91
C TYR A 24 16.73 33.90 4.65
N GLU A 25 17.81 34.66 4.79
CA GLU A 25 18.54 35.29 3.68
C GLU A 25 19.95 34.70 3.70
N ASP A 26 20.19 33.69 2.84
CA ASP A 26 21.50 33.28 2.28
C ASP A 26 21.45 31.86 1.66
N LEU A 27 20.42 31.56 0.88
CA LEU A 27 20.46 30.44 -0.08
C LEU A 27 20.20 30.99 -1.47
N GLN A 28 21.27 31.26 -2.21
CA GLN A 28 21.16 31.62 -3.62
C GLN A 28 20.47 30.49 -4.41
N PRO A 29 19.53 30.79 -5.33
CA PRO A 29 18.89 29.78 -6.15
C PRO A 29 19.89 29.24 -7.17
N GLY A 30 20.57 28.15 -6.80
CA GLY A 30 21.28 27.31 -7.75
C GLY A 30 20.29 26.79 -8.78
N VAL A 31 20.58 27.04 -10.06
CA VAL A 31 19.85 26.50 -11.20
C VAL A 31 19.96 24.98 -11.17
N ILE A 32 19.01 24.32 -10.50
CA ILE A 32 18.87 22.87 -10.54
C ILE A 32 18.18 22.54 -11.86
N ARG A 33 18.97 22.00 -12.79
CA ARG A 33 18.50 21.53 -14.10
C ARG A 33 17.30 20.59 -13.91
N SER A 34 16.28 20.80 -14.75
CA SER A 34 15.09 19.96 -14.89
C SER A 34 15.41 18.46 -14.82
N PRO A 35 14.62 17.64 -14.08
CA PRO A 35 14.88 16.21 -13.99
C PRO A 35 14.70 15.53 -15.35
N VAL A 36 15.57 14.56 -15.60
CA VAL A 36 15.63 13.76 -16.83
C VAL A 36 14.27 13.07 -17.07
N PRO A 37 13.64 13.23 -18.25
CA PRO A 37 12.37 12.58 -18.58
C PRO A 37 12.44 11.06 -18.42
N TRP A 38 11.32 10.42 -18.07
CA TRP A 38 11.18 8.98 -17.87
C TRP A 38 11.65 8.12 -19.07
N GLY A 39 11.89 8.74 -20.25
CA GLY A 39 12.36 8.08 -21.47
C GLY A 39 13.76 8.45 -21.98
N ALA A 40 14.57 9.26 -21.29
CA ALA A 40 15.86 9.72 -21.85
C ALA A 40 17.07 8.81 -21.58
N ALA A 41 16.88 7.68 -20.88
CA ALA A 41 17.84 6.60 -20.85
C ALA A 41 17.18 5.32 -21.40
N ASN A 42 17.70 4.86 -22.54
CA ASN A 42 17.55 3.51 -23.12
C ASN A 42 16.75 3.43 -24.43
N THR A 43 17.43 3.65 -25.56
CA THR A 43 17.06 3.03 -26.83
C THR A 43 17.44 1.54 -26.76
N ILE A 44 16.44 0.67 -26.65
CA ILE A 44 16.61 -0.78 -26.55
C ILE A 44 16.01 -1.48 -27.78
N SER A 45 16.73 -2.49 -28.29
CA SER A 45 16.37 -3.29 -29.47
C SER A 45 15.07 -4.09 -29.29
N ASP A 46 14.40 -4.46 -30.39
CA ASP A 46 13.11 -5.18 -30.41
C ASP A 46 13.08 -6.51 -29.62
N ALA A 47 14.24 -7.09 -29.29
CA ALA A 47 14.33 -8.38 -28.59
C ALA A 47 14.09 -8.30 -27.07
N GLU A 48 14.41 -7.18 -26.41
CA GLU A 48 14.26 -7.00 -24.95
C GLU A 48 12.85 -6.53 -24.54
N ARG A 49 12.03 -6.09 -25.52
CA ARG A 49 10.60 -5.78 -25.34
C ARG A 49 9.74 -7.01 -25.03
N ASN A 50 10.26 -8.23 -25.24
CA ASN A 50 9.46 -9.45 -25.31
C ASN A 50 9.62 -10.40 -24.10
N THR A 51 10.26 -9.97 -23.01
CA THR A 51 10.25 -10.74 -21.76
C THR A 51 8.88 -10.63 -21.07
N ARG A 52 7.98 -11.58 -21.38
CA ARG A 52 6.68 -11.73 -20.71
C ARG A 52 6.88 -12.06 -19.23
N MET A 53 6.35 -11.22 -18.33
CA MET A 53 6.23 -11.54 -16.92
C MET A 53 5.22 -12.68 -16.68
N PRO A 54 5.38 -13.47 -15.61
CA PRO A 54 4.34 -14.39 -15.18
C PRO A 54 3.08 -13.61 -14.78
N MET A 55 1.97 -13.96 -15.43
CA MET A 55 0.64 -13.44 -15.18
C MET A 55 0.20 -13.83 -13.76
N PRO A 56 -0.34 -12.92 -12.92
CA PRO A 56 -1.10 -13.32 -11.75
C PRO A 56 -2.53 -13.65 -12.21
N GLY A 57 -2.72 -14.87 -12.71
CA GLY A 57 -4.01 -15.41 -13.12
C GLY A 57 -3.90 -16.89 -13.48
N ASN A 58 -4.15 -17.76 -12.50
CA ASN A 58 -4.22 -19.22 -12.55
C ASN A 58 -2.97 -19.96 -13.06
N GLY A 59 -1.99 -20.14 -12.17
CA GLY A 59 -0.95 -21.18 -12.21
C GLY A 59 -0.66 -21.70 -10.78
N PRO A 60 -0.22 -22.96 -10.60
CA PRO A 60 -0.36 -23.73 -9.35
C PRO A 60 0.35 -23.07 -8.15
N THR A 61 -0.29 -22.89 -6.98
CA THR A 61 -0.46 -23.87 -5.88
C THR A 61 0.82 -24.55 -5.38
N LYS A 62 1.96 -23.85 -5.33
CA LYS A 62 3.03 -24.28 -4.44
C LYS A 62 3.65 -23.06 -3.76
N GLN A 63 3.44 -23.00 -2.44
CA GLN A 63 4.28 -22.25 -1.53
C GLN A 63 5.73 -22.32 -2.03
N PRO A 64 6.50 -21.22 -2.01
CA PRO A 64 7.94 -21.40 -1.84
C PRO A 64 8.11 -22.28 -0.61
N SER A 65 8.59 -23.50 -0.79
CA SER A 65 8.72 -24.50 0.26
C SER A 65 9.80 -24.02 1.23
N GLY A 66 9.42 -23.12 2.14
CA GLY A 66 10.32 -22.44 3.06
C GLY A 66 10.40 -20.92 2.87
N CYS A 67 10.95 -20.26 3.88
CA CYS A 67 11.07 -18.79 3.88
C CYS A 67 12.02 -18.25 2.79
N GLU A 68 12.82 -19.09 2.12
CA GLU A 68 13.88 -18.66 1.19
C GLU A 68 13.34 -18.07 -0.12
N ALA A 69 12.27 -18.63 -0.68
CA ALA A 69 11.63 -18.12 -1.90
C ALA A 69 10.37 -17.28 -1.61
N CYS A 70 10.21 -16.80 -0.36
CA CYS A 70 9.06 -16.01 0.04
C CYS A 70 9.11 -14.58 -0.53
N PHE A 71 8.08 -14.18 -1.31
CA PHE A 71 7.95 -12.83 -1.85
C PHE A 71 7.96 -11.72 -0.78
N ALA A 72 7.56 -12.04 0.46
CA ALA A 72 7.66 -11.09 1.58
C ALA A 72 9.11 -10.70 1.95
N ARG A 73 10.14 -11.46 1.53
CA ARG A 73 11.56 -11.07 1.67
C ARG A 73 11.94 -9.99 0.66
N VAL A 74 11.38 -10.01 -0.54
CA VAL A 74 11.77 -9.08 -1.62
C VAL A 74 11.22 -7.68 -1.37
N ASN A 75 10.05 -7.55 -0.72
CA ASN A 75 9.30 -6.29 -0.70
C ASN A 75 9.54 -5.36 0.52
N ARG A 76 10.77 -5.30 1.06
CA ARG A 76 11.08 -4.59 2.33
C ARG A 76 10.07 -4.90 3.45
N GLY A 77 9.49 -6.11 3.42
CA GLY A 77 8.50 -6.58 4.39
C GLY A 77 9.16 -7.01 5.69
N LEU A 78 8.41 -7.68 6.55
CA LEU A 78 8.90 -8.13 7.86
C LEU A 78 10.14 -9.05 7.78
N CYS A 79 10.30 -9.74 6.64
CA CYS A 79 11.38 -10.69 6.40
C CYS A 79 12.57 -10.14 5.60
N ALA A 80 12.60 -8.85 5.26
CA ALA A 80 13.53 -8.32 4.25
C ALA A 80 15.02 -8.54 4.56
N ASP A 81 15.43 -8.35 5.82
CA ASP A 81 16.83 -8.52 6.23
C ASP A 81 17.16 -9.93 6.72
N CYS A 82 16.25 -10.90 6.51
CA CYS A 82 16.55 -12.27 6.88
C CYS A 82 17.68 -12.78 5.98
N ARG A 83 18.79 -13.22 6.60
CA ARG A 83 19.93 -13.76 5.87
C ARG A 83 19.52 -14.94 4.98
N PRO A 84 20.04 -15.04 3.74
CA PRO A 84 19.88 -16.25 2.92
C PRO A 84 20.43 -17.48 3.66
N GLY A 85 19.76 -18.64 3.55
CA GLY A 85 20.20 -19.88 4.20
C GLY A 85 19.94 -19.98 5.71
N LEU A 86 19.35 -18.95 6.34
CA LEU A 86 18.91 -18.98 7.73
C LEU A 86 17.37 -18.91 7.83
N PRO A 87 16.77 -19.65 8.79
CA PRO A 87 15.37 -19.50 9.11
C PRO A 87 15.07 -18.04 9.43
N CYS A 88 13.99 -17.52 8.85
CA CYS A 88 13.47 -16.22 9.21
C CYS A 88 13.13 -16.23 10.72
N VAL A 89 13.41 -15.15 11.45
CA VAL A 89 13.12 -15.09 12.90
C VAL A 89 11.65 -15.40 13.18
N ILE A 90 10.76 -15.02 12.28
CA ILE A 90 9.33 -15.29 12.39
C ILE A 90 8.99 -16.78 12.25
N ALA A 91 9.83 -17.59 11.58
CA ALA A 91 9.54 -18.99 11.32
C ALA A 91 9.36 -19.81 12.62
N SER A 92 10.07 -19.45 13.69
CA SER A 92 9.96 -20.10 14.99
C SER A 92 8.77 -19.63 15.82
N TYR A 93 8.14 -18.52 15.43
CA TYR A 93 7.04 -17.88 16.16
C TYR A 93 5.72 -17.87 15.38
N LYS A 94 5.73 -18.26 14.10
CA LYS A 94 4.51 -18.41 13.30
C LYS A 94 3.70 -19.58 13.84
N SER A 95 2.40 -19.37 14.01
CA SER A 95 1.49 -20.43 14.47
C SER A 95 1.05 -21.33 13.32
N ALA A 96 0.71 -20.73 12.17
CA ALA A 96 0.34 -21.43 10.95
C ALA A 96 0.43 -20.52 9.73
N ASP A 97 0.59 -21.14 8.56
CA ASP A 97 0.28 -20.50 7.29
C ASP A 97 -1.22 -20.70 7.04
N ARG A 98 -1.94 -19.62 6.72
CA ARG A 98 -3.38 -19.64 6.44
C ARG A 98 -3.60 -19.27 4.99
N GLU A 99 -4.42 -20.06 4.31
CA GLU A 99 -4.85 -19.81 2.94
C GLU A 99 -6.28 -19.25 2.96
N PHE A 100 -6.51 -18.25 2.11
CA PHE A 100 -7.81 -17.62 1.92
C PHE A 100 -8.14 -17.62 0.43
N LYS A 101 -9.38 -17.99 0.10
CA LYS A 101 -9.91 -17.85 -1.26
C LYS A 101 -10.36 -16.42 -1.51
N ALA A 102 -10.32 -15.99 -2.77
CA ALA A 102 -10.86 -14.70 -3.17
C ALA A 102 -12.29 -14.52 -2.64
N GLY A 103 -12.55 -13.39 -1.97
CA GLY A 103 -13.80 -13.05 -1.31
C GLY A 103 -13.91 -13.48 0.15
N GLN A 104 -12.95 -14.23 0.70
CA GLN A 104 -12.97 -14.61 2.12
C GLN A 104 -12.35 -13.53 3.02
N ASP A 105 -12.97 -13.31 4.17
CA ASP A 105 -12.47 -12.38 5.18
C ASP A 105 -11.41 -13.05 6.07
N LEU A 106 -10.33 -12.32 6.33
CA LEU A 106 -9.29 -12.69 7.28
C LEU A 106 -9.74 -12.44 8.71
N PHE A 107 -10.39 -11.29 8.91
CA PHE A 107 -11.02 -10.83 10.14
C PHE A 107 -12.03 -9.74 9.79
N SER A 108 -13.03 -9.58 10.64
CA SER A 108 -14.09 -8.59 10.47
C SER A 108 -13.97 -7.44 11.46
N LEU A 109 -14.56 -6.29 11.11
CA LEU A 109 -14.79 -5.19 12.04
C LEU A 109 -15.48 -5.70 13.32
N GLY A 110 -14.96 -5.30 14.48
CA GLY A 110 -15.55 -5.65 15.78
C GLY A 110 -15.13 -7.03 16.32
N GLU A 111 -14.37 -7.82 15.56
CA GLU A 111 -13.84 -9.09 16.04
C GLU A 111 -12.55 -8.91 16.85
N PRO A 112 -12.29 -9.77 17.85
CA PRO A 112 -11.00 -9.80 18.52
C PRO A 112 -9.91 -10.29 17.56
N CYS A 113 -8.72 -9.71 17.66
CA CYS A 113 -7.58 -10.08 16.83
C CYS A 113 -6.35 -10.36 17.71
N ASP A 114 -6.05 -11.63 17.95
CA ASP A 114 -4.93 -12.04 18.80
C ASP A 114 -3.63 -12.30 18.03
N SER A 115 -3.59 -11.94 16.73
CA SER A 115 -2.45 -12.18 15.85
C SER A 115 -2.29 -11.08 14.82
N ILE A 116 -1.04 -10.82 14.44
CA ILE A 116 -0.74 -10.09 13.20
C ILE A 116 -0.56 -11.08 12.05
N TYR A 117 -0.83 -10.61 10.84
CA TYR A 117 -0.76 -11.41 9.63
C TYR A 117 0.25 -10.82 8.67
N ASN A 118 1.29 -11.58 8.33
CA ASN A 118 2.21 -11.19 7.27
C ASN A 118 1.73 -11.78 5.94
N LEU A 119 1.30 -10.92 5.02
CA LEU A 119 0.84 -11.31 3.69
C LEU A 119 2.03 -11.79 2.86
N THR A 120 2.03 -13.06 2.46
CA THR A 120 3.10 -13.63 1.63
C THR A 120 2.71 -13.63 0.16
N GLU A 121 1.45 -13.93 -0.15
CA GLU A 121 0.94 -14.05 -1.51
C GLU A 121 -0.47 -13.46 -1.62
N GLY A 122 -0.78 -12.89 -2.79
CA GLY A 122 -2.10 -12.36 -3.10
C GLY A 122 -2.30 -10.90 -2.74
N TRP A 123 -3.54 -10.45 -2.88
CA TRP A 123 -3.98 -9.09 -2.59
C TRP A 123 -5.05 -9.13 -1.51
N ILE A 124 -4.97 -8.19 -0.56
CA ILE A 124 -5.99 -8.01 0.47
C ILE A 124 -6.50 -6.57 0.42
N ILE A 125 -7.79 -6.39 0.58
CA ILE A 125 -8.40 -5.08 0.82
C ILE A 125 -8.70 -4.90 2.30
N LEU A 126 -8.40 -3.72 2.83
CA LEU A 126 -8.92 -3.27 4.12
C LEU A 126 -10.11 -2.38 3.86
N TYR A 127 -11.23 -2.61 4.52
CA TYR A 127 -12.46 -1.87 4.25
C TYR A 127 -13.34 -1.70 5.49
N ASN A 128 -14.25 -0.73 5.40
CA ASN A 128 -15.40 -0.57 6.27
C ASN A 128 -16.68 -0.59 5.46
N ILE A 129 -17.75 -1.08 6.08
CA ILE A 129 -19.12 -0.99 5.57
C ILE A 129 -19.83 0.07 6.40
N LEU A 130 -20.44 1.05 5.73
CA LEU A 130 -21.25 2.08 6.36
C LEU A 130 -22.64 1.54 6.70
N GLU A 131 -23.39 2.24 7.54
CA GLU A 131 -24.75 1.86 7.94
C GLU A 131 -25.71 1.71 6.74
N ASP A 132 -25.47 2.47 5.67
CA ASP A 132 -26.24 2.41 4.42
C ASP A 132 -25.76 1.31 3.45
N GLY A 133 -24.84 0.45 3.89
CA GLY A 133 -24.31 -0.66 3.12
C GLY A 133 -23.20 -0.29 2.13
N ARG A 134 -22.87 1.00 1.97
CA ARG A 134 -21.74 1.39 1.11
C ARG A 134 -20.42 0.93 1.72
N ARG A 135 -19.53 0.44 0.85
CA ARG A 135 -18.18 0.03 1.23
C ARG A 135 -17.18 1.14 0.94
N GLN A 136 -16.32 1.42 1.90
CA GLN A 136 -15.13 2.24 1.70
C GLN A 136 -13.90 1.35 1.82
N ILE A 137 -13.13 1.22 0.73
CA ILE A 137 -11.82 0.57 0.79
C ILE A 137 -10.80 1.59 1.32
N LEU A 138 -10.14 1.21 2.41
CA LEU A 138 -9.15 1.99 3.14
C LEU A 138 -7.75 1.77 2.59
N HIS A 139 -7.42 0.52 2.26
CA HIS A 139 -6.08 0.14 1.84
C HIS A 139 -6.07 -1.09 0.92
N PHE A 140 -5.09 -1.15 0.03
CA PHE A 140 -4.74 -2.34 -0.76
C PHE A 140 -3.41 -2.89 -0.26
N ALA A 141 -3.46 -4.02 0.42
CA ALA A 141 -2.30 -4.74 0.92
C ALA A 141 -1.77 -5.70 -0.14
N LEU A 142 -0.46 -5.64 -0.35
CA LEU A 142 0.32 -6.46 -1.28
C LEU A 142 1.25 -7.38 -0.47
N SER A 143 1.80 -8.42 -1.10
CA SER A 143 2.84 -9.26 -0.49
C SER A 143 3.90 -8.45 0.26
N GLY A 144 4.21 -8.82 1.50
CA GLY A 144 5.08 -8.09 2.42
C GLY A 144 4.37 -7.07 3.32
N ALA A 145 3.06 -6.84 3.14
CA ALA A 145 2.25 -6.09 4.09
C ALA A 145 2.02 -6.88 5.38
N VAL A 146 1.91 -6.16 6.50
CA VAL A 146 1.57 -6.73 7.80
C VAL A 146 0.24 -6.15 8.25
N LEU A 147 -0.71 -7.02 8.58
CA LEU A 147 -2.09 -6.69 8.90
C LEU A 147 -2.43 -7.11 10.33
N GLY A 148 -3.56 -6.66 10.85
CA GLY A 148 -4.02 -7.03 12.19
C GLY A 148 -3.35 -6.25 13.32
N PHE A 149 -2.72 -5.10 13.01
CA PHE A 149 -2.21 -4.21 14.05
C PHE A 149 -3.35 -3.49 14.76
N HIS A 150 -3.36 -3.60 16.08
CA HIS A 150 -4.20 -2.79 16.94
C HIS A 150 -3.45 -2.39 18.22
N PRO A 151 -3.82 -1.27 18.87
CA PRO A 151 -3.01 -0.65 19.92
C PRO A 151 -2.97 -1.36 21.29
N GLY A 152 -3.55 -2.55 21.47
CA GLY A 152 -3.42 -3.26 22.75
C GLY A 152 -4.24 -4.54 22.88
N GLY A 153 -3.67 -5.58 23.50
CA GLY A 153 -4.25 -6.93 23.59
C GLY A 153 -5.71 -6.94 24.04
N GLY A 154 -6.58 -7.56 23.23
CA GLY A 154 -8.02 -7.61 23.45
C GLY A 154 -8.83 -6.47 22.80
N ALA A 155 -8.21 -5.51 22.11
CA ALA A 155 -8.97 -4.56 21.30
C ALA A 155 -9.62 -5.25 20.09
N MET A 156 -10.78 -4.74 19.72
CA MET A 156 -11.51 -5.17 18.54
C MET A 156 -10.95 -4.53 17.28
N MET A 157 -11.05 -5.23 16.16
CA MET A 157 -10.68 -4.69 14.86
C MET A 157 -11.53 -3.48 14.49
N THR A 158 -10.89 -2.42 14.01
CA THR A 158 -11.53 -1.16 13.57
C THR A 158 -11.80 -1.12 12.06
N TYR A 159 -11.47 -2.20 11.37
CA TYR A 159 -11.72 -2.43 9.95
C TYR A 159 -11.75 -3.92 9.66
N SER A 160 -12.33 -4.30 8.52
CA SER A 160 -12.32 -5.67 8.01
C SER A 160 -11.19 -5.86 7.00
N ALA A 161 -10.74 -7.09 6.82
CA ALA A 161 -9.77 -7.46 5.79
C ALA A 161 -10.27 -8.63 4.95
N GLN A 162 -10.31 -8.45 3.63
CA GLN A 162 -10.80 -9.47 2.69
C GLN A 162 -9.75 -9.81 1.63
N ALA A 163 -9.59 -11.09 1.34
CA ALA A 163 -8.78 -11.57 0.23
C ALA A 163 -9.42 -11.16 -1.10
N LEU A 164 -8.75 -10.30 -1.87
CA LEU A 164 -9.20 -9.87 -3.20
C LEU A 164 -8.85 -10.92 -4.28
N THR A 165 -7.74 -11.62 -4.08
CA THR A 165 -7.34 -12.82 -4.82
C THR A 165 -7.22 -13.97 -3.84
N ASP A 166 -6.96 -15.19 -4.32
CA ASP A 166 -6.40 -16.22 -3.44
C ASP A 166 -5.14 -15.65 -2.76
N ALA A 167 -5.05 -15.83 -1.45
CA ALA A 167 -4.05 -15.19 -0.61
C ALA A 167 -3.51 -16.15 0.45
N VAL A 168 -2.24 -15.95 0.80
CA VAL A 168 -1.55 -16.72 1.85
C VAL A 168 -0.98 -15.75 2.86
N VAL A 169 -1.20 -16.03 4.14
CA VAL A 169 -0.66 -15.23 5.24
C VAL A 169 0.02 -16.10 6.30
N ASN A 170 1.07 -15.56 6.89
CA ASN A 170 1.70 -16.15 8.06
C ASN A 170 1.10 -15.51 9.30
N THR A 171 0.62 -16.35 10.23
CA THR A 171 -0.02 -15.87 11.47
C THR A 171 1.01 -15.80 12.59
N ILE A 172 1.13 -14.63 13.23
CA ILE A 172 2.06 -14.38 14.34
C ILE A 172 1.24 -13.94 15.55
N PRO A 173 1.14 -14.74 16.61
CA PRO A 173 0.41 -14.35 17.81
C PRO A 173 0.95 -13.06 18.42
N HIS A 174 0.09 -12.15 18.89
CA HIS A 174 0.54 -10.91 19.54
C HIS A 174 1.47 -11.18 20.74
N LYS A 175 1.19 -12.23 21.50
CA LYS A 175 2.04 -12.68 22.62
C LYS A 175 3.47 -13.07 22.22
N ALA A 176 3.70 -13.39 20.94
CA ALA A 176 5.03 -13.72 20.43
C ALA A 176 5.85 -12.47 20.08
N LEU A 177 5.22 -11.31 19.86
CA LEU A 177 5.92 -10.09 19.40
C LEU A 177 6.95 -9.59 20.41
N LEU A 178 6.59 -9.52 21.70
CA LEU A 178 7.53 -9.04 22.72
C LEU A 178 8.75 -9.96 22.87
N PRO A 179 8.62 -11.30 22.96
CA PRO A 179 9.75 -12.21 22.88
C PRO A 179 10.63 -12.02 21.64
N ILE A 180 10.01 -11.87 20.45
CA ILE A 180 10.75 -11.65 19.19
C ILE A 180 11.58 -10.36 19.29
N VAL A 181 10.98 -9.25 19.71
CA VAL A 181 11.66 -7.95 19.81
C VAL A 181 12.78 -7.99 20.85
N LYS A 182 12.62 -8.71 21.95
CA LYS A 182 13.69 -8.90 22.96
C LYS A 182 14.86 -9.68 22.40
N GLN A 183 14.62 -10.68 21.55
CA GLN A 183 15.66 -11.49 20.94
C GLN A 183 16.32 -10.79 19.74
N GLN A 184 15.53 -10.03 18.97
CA GLN A 184 15.96 -9.32 17.77
C GLN A 184 15.35 -7.91 17.72
N PRO A 185 16.00 -6.90 18.34
CA PRO A 185 15.48 -5.53 18.38
C PRO A 185 15.21 -4.91 17.01
N GLU A 186 15.97 -5.30 15.98
CA GLU A 186 15.78 -4.83 14.60
C GLU A 186 14.40 -5.21 14.05
N PHE A 187 13.80 -6.30 14.55
CA PHE A 187 12.43 -6.66 14.21
C PHE A 187 11.43 -5.59 14.65
N GLY A 188 11.60 -5.05 15.87
CA GLY A 188 10.74 -3.98 16.39
C GLY A 188 10.86 -2.70 15.55
N LEU A 189 12.08 -2.32 15.17
CA LEU A 189 12.31 -1.17 14.30
C LEU A 189 11.66 -1.36 12.92
N ARG A 190 11.84 -2.53 12.30
CA ARG A 190 11.18 -2.86 11.01
C ARG A 190 9.65 -2.75 11.12
N LEU A 191 9.09 -3.26 12.21
CA LEU A 191 7.66 -3.19 12.45
C LEU A 191 7.16 -1.74 12.55
N ALA A 192 7.89 -0.90 13.28
CA ALA A 192 7.61 0.53 13.37
C ALA A 192 7.70 1.22 12.00
N CYS A 193 8.72 0.91 11.19
CA CYS A 193 8.85 1.44 9.83
C CYS A 193 7.69 1.02 8.92
N LEU A 194 7.23 -0.24 9.01
CA LEU A 194 6.07 -0.73 8.25
C LEU A 194 4.79 0.00 8.65
N ILE A 195 4.54 0.17 9.95
CA ILE A 195 3.39 0.92 10.47
C ILE A 195 3.46 2.38 10.02
N ALA A 196 4.63 3.03 10.12
CA ALA A 196 4.83 4.40 9.67
C ALA A 196 4.55 4.55 8.17
N ARG A 197 5.03 3.61 7.34
CA ARG A 197 4.74 3.57 5.90
C ARG A 197 3.23 3.47 5.64
N ASP A 198 2.54 2.58 6.32
CA ASP A 198 1.10 2.39 6.13
C ASP A 198 0.31 3.63 6.59
N CYS A 199 0.73 4.30 7.66
CA CYS A 199 0.20 5.61 8.07
C CYS A 199 0.42 6.70 7.00
N THR A 200 1.62 6.80 6.41
CA THR A 200 1.89 7.75 5.31
C THR A 200 0.98 7.47 4.11
N LEU A 201 0.78 6.19 3.76
CA LEU A 201 -0.14 5.81 2.68
C LEU A 201 -1.60 6.18 3.00
N ALA A 202 -2.01 6.07 4.27
CA ALA A 202 -3.34 6.47 4.72
C ALA A 202 -3.55 8.00 4.66
N PHE A 203 -2.58 8.80 5.10
CA PHE A 203 -2.66 10.27 5.04
C PHE A 203 -2.68 10.82 3.61
N ASP A 204 -1.87 10.23 2.74
CA ASP A 204 -1.89 10.55 1.32
C ASP A 204 -3.26 10.21 0.71
N ARG A 205 -3.81 9.03 1.04
CA ARG A 205 -5.14 8.65 0.56
C ARG A 205 -6.23 9.59 1.09
N LEU A 206 -6.15 9.99 2.35
CA LEU A 206 -7.07 10.97 2.94
C LEU A 206 -7.01 12.31 2.21
N THR A 207 -5.80 12.78 1.89
CA THR A 207 -5.57 14.00 1.10
C THR A 207 -6.19 13.87 -0.29
N SER A 208 -5.93 12.76 -0.97
CA SER A 208 -6.49 12.49 -2.30
C SER A 208 -8.02 12.49 -2.26
N ILE A 209 -8.64 11.77 -1.33
CA ILE A 209 -10.11 11.74 -1.19
C ILE A 209 -10.67 13.13 -0.89
N GLY A 210 -10.00 13.91 -0.02
CA GLY A 210 -10.50 15.20 0.45
C GLY A 210 -10.32 16.35 -0.53
N ARG A 211 -9.30 16.31 -1.41
CA ARG A 211 -8.90 17.48 -2.22
C ARG A 211 -8.73 17.22 -3.71
N HIS A 212 -8.52 15.98 -4.16
CA HIS A 212 -8.37 15.69 -5.58
C HIS A 212 -9.73 15.58 -6.27
N SER A 213 -9.82 16.07 -7.50
CA SER A 213 -10.89 15.79 -8.45
C SER A 213 -11.04 14.28 -8.68
N ALA A 214 -12.18 13.86 -9.24
CA ALA A 214 -12.41 12.44 -9.53
C ALA A 214 -11.34 11.86 -10.48
N ARG A 215 -10.90 12.65 -11.46
CA ARG A 215 -9.85 12.27 -12.41
C ARG A 215 -8.51 12.07 -11.71
N GLU A 216 -8.10 13.03 -10.90
CA GLU A 216 -6.87 12.97 -10.11
C GLU A 216 -6.91 11.79 -9.12
N ARG A 217 -8.03 11.55 -8.41
CA ARG A 217 -8.16 10.41 -7.47
C ARG A 217 -7.93 9.05 -8.11
N VAL A 218 -8.52 8.82 -9.29
CA VAL A 218 -8.37 7.55 -10.01
C VAL A 218 -6.94 7.41 -10.55
N ALA A 219 -6.41 8.44 -11.21
CA ALA A 219 -5.04 8.45 -11.72
C ALA A 219 -4.02 8.19 -10.59
N HIS A 220 -4.20 8.88 -9.47
CA HIS A 220 -3.37 8.77 -8.28
C HIS A 220 -3.42 7.36 -7.68
N LEU A 221 -4.61 6.77 -7.50
CA LEU A 221 -4.72 5.39 -7.02
C LEU A 221 -3.98 4.41 -7.94
N LEU A 222 -4.22 4.49 -9.25
CA LEU A 222 -3.66 3.55 -10.23
C LEU A 222 -2.14 3.66 -10.31
N LEU A 223 -1.60 4.88 -10.35
CA LEU A 223 -0.16 5.12 -10.35
C LEU A 223 0.50 4.59 -9.08
N LYS A 224 -0.09 4.81 -7.90
CA LYS A 224 0.46 4.30 -6.64
C LYS A 224 0.48 2.78 -6.57
N LEU A 225 -0.59 2.12 -7.02
CA LEU A 225 -0.62 0.67 -7.09
C LEU A 225 0.41 0.14 -8.10
N PHE A 226 0.56 0.84 -9.23
CA PHE A 226 1.54 0.48 -10.24
C PHE A 226 2.97 0.54 -9.69
N VAL A 227 3.35 1.65 -9.05
CA VAL A 227 4.69 1.82 -8.47
C VAL A 227 4.97 0.77 -7.40
N ARG A 228 4.01 0.53 -6.49
CA ARG A 228 4.15 -0.48 -5.42
C ARG A 228 4.26 -1.91 -5.95
N TYR A 229 3.56 -2.22 -7.03
CA TYR A 229 3.68 -3.54 -7.66
C TYR A 229 5.02 -3.67 -8.40
N ARG A 230 5.44 -2.64 -9.14
CA ARG A 230 6.72 -2.64 -9.86
C ARG A 230 7.92 -2.78 -8.93
N ALA A 231 7.86 -2.20 -7.73
CA ALA A 231 8.90 -2.36 -6.71
C ALA A 231 9.16 -3.82 -6.30
N GLN A 232 8.22 -4.76 -6.54
CA GLN A 232 8.41 -6.18 -6.27
C GLN A 232 9.29 -6.88 -7.32
N TRP A 233 9.55 -6.25 -8.46
CA TRP A 233 10.31 -6.81 -9.58
C TRP A 233 11.40 -5.82 -10.06
N PRO A 234 12.43 -5.54 -9.23
CA PRO A 234 13.50 -4.62 -9.59
C PRO A 234 14.21 -5.06 -10.88
N GLY A 235 14.50 -4.10 -11.77
CA GLY A 235 15.17 -4.37 -13.05
C GLY A 235 14.26 -4.81 -14.19
N SER A 236 12.97 -5.03 -13.96
CA SER A 236 12.00 -5.30 -15.04
C SER A 236 11.43 -4.00 -15.62
N GLN A 237 11.42 -3.86 -16.94
CA GLN A 237 10.65 -2.82 -17.63
C GLN A 237 9.18 -3.23 -17.71
N ILE A 238 8.42 -2.87 -16.68
CA ILE A 238 6.99 -3.13 -16.61
C ILE A 238 6.26 -1.93 -17.22
N GLU A 239 5.55 -2.15 -18.32
CA GLU A 239 4.60 -1.19 -18.90
C GLU A 239 3.14 -1.57 -18.61
N GLU A 240 2.90 -2.86 -18.36
CA GLU A 240 1.57 -3.43 -18.11
C GLU A 240 1.61 -4.32 -16.86
N MET A 241 0.57 -4.26 -16.04
CA MET A 241 0.35 -5.24 -14.96
C MET A 241 -1.08 -5.70 -14.90
N HIS A 242 -1.24 -6.94 -14.45
CA HIS A 242 -2.54 -7.38 -13.97
C HIS A 242 -2.82 -6.75 -12.62
N LEU A 243 -3.88 -5.96 -12.58
CA LEU A 243 -4.39 -5.27 -11.42
C LEU A 243 -5.77 -5.86 -11.11
N PRO A 244 -5.91 -6.70 -10.07
CA PRO A 244 -7.12 -7.50 -9.78
C PRO A 244 -8.30 -6.66 -9.26
N LEU A 245 -8.46 -5.44 -9.74
CA LEU A 245 -9.51 -4.51 -9.35
C LEU A 245 -10.64 -4.47 -10.37
N THR A 246 -11.86 -4.33 -9.85
CA THR A 246 -13.03 -3.94 -10.63
C THR A 246 -13.20 -2.43 -10.57
N GLN A 247 -14.09 -1.88 -11.40
CA GLN A 247 -14.45 -0.46 -11.31
C GLN A 247 -15.17 -0.14 -10.00
N GLU A 248 -15.87 -1.12 -9.42
CA GLU A 248 -16.42 -1.01 -8.06
C GLU A 248 -15.32 -0.91 -7.02
N HIS A 249 -14.28 -1.75 -7.05
CA HIS A 249 -13.16 -1.62 -6.12
C HIS A 249 -12.46 -0.26 -6.23
N ILE A 250 -12.30 0.26 -7.44
CA ILE A 250 -11.74 1.60 -7.65
C ILE A 250 -12.69 2.67 -7.07
N GLY A 251 -13.99 2.50 -7.28
CA GLY A 251 -15.03 3.39 -6.74
C GLY A 251 -15.03 3.42 -5.22
N ASP A 252 -15.15 2.25 -4.59
CA ASP A 252 -15.12 2.06 -3.13
C ASP A 252 -13.84 2.63 -2.52
N ALA A 253 -12.72 2.56 -3.23
CA ALA A 253 -11.47 3.10 -2.73
C ALA A 253 -11.40 4.63 -2.91
N THR A 254 -11.94 5.18 -3.99
CA THR A 254 -11.82 6.61 -4.34
C THR A 254 -12.99 7.45 -3.85
N GLY A 255 -14.04 6.84 -3.30
CA GLY A 255 -15.29 7.53 -2.95
C GLY A 255 -16.07 7.96 -4.20
N LEU A 256 -16.04 7.16 -5.25
CA LEU A 256 -16.72 7.39 -6.53
C LEU A 256 -17.67 6.24 -6.85
N THR A 257 -18.67 6.48 -7.68
CA THR A 257 -19.48 5.38 -8.24
C THR A 257 -18.71 4.67 -9.34
N SER A 258 -18.99 3.38 -9.57
CA SER A 258 -18.40 2.61 -10.68
C SER A 258 -18.67 3.26 -12.04
N VAL A 259 -19.84 3.88 -12.23
CA VAL A 259 -20.19 4.65 -13.43
C VAL A 259 -19.28 5.88 -13.61
N HIS A 260 -19.00 6.62 -12.52
CA HIS A 260 -18.10 7.76 -12.58
C HIS A 260 -16.66 7.31 -12.86
N VAL A 261 -16.20 6.24 -12.21
CA VAL A 261 -14.90 5.63 -12.49
C VAL A 261 -14.78 5.23 -13.96
N ASN A 262 -15.81 4.61 -14.52
CA ASN A 262 -15.85 4.23 -15.93
C ASN A 262 -15.65 5.43 -16.87
N ARG A 263 -16.32 6.55 -16.58
CA ARG A 263 -16.15 7.80 -17.34
C ARG A 263 -14.72 8.33 -17.24
N VAL A 264 -14.17 8.40 -16.04
CA VAL A 264 -12.78 8.86 -15.81
C VAL A 264 -11.78 7.98 -16.55
N LEU A 265 -11.93 6.65 -16.49
CA LEU A 265 -11.06 5.72 -17.22
C LEU A 265 -11.14 5.90 -18.74
N ARG A 266 -12.33 6.22 -19.27
CA ARG A 266 -12.50 6.54 -20.70
C ARG A 266 -11.80 7.84 -21.07
N GLU A 267 -11.89 8.88 -20.24
CA GLU A 267 -11.20 10.16 -20.45
C GLU A 267 -9.68 9.97 -20.42
N LEU A 268 -9.14 9.27 -19.41
CA LEU A 268 -7.70 8.96 -19.32
C LEU A 268 -7.19 8.15 -20.52
N ARG A 269 -8.00 7.21 -21.03
CA ARG A 269 -7.68 6.45 -22.25
C ARG A 269 -7.70 7.33 -23.49
N LYS A 270 -8.73 8.16 -23.64
CA LYS A 270 -8.87 9.09 -24.78
C LYS A 270 -7.68 10.05 -24.86
N ASP A 271 -7.17 10.47 -23.71
CA ASP A 271 -6.02 11.37 -23.61
C ASP A 271 -4.66 10.64 -23.74
N GLY A 272 -4.68 9.32 -23.96
CA GLY A 272 -3.47 8.52 -24.17
C GLY A 272 -2.60 8.36 -22.93
N ILE A 273 -3.18 8.47 -21.72
CA ILE A 273 -2.43 8.44 -20.45
C ILE A 273 -2.27 7.00 -19.97
N LEU A 274 -3.37 6.25 -19.90
CA LEU A 274 -3.37 4.85 -19.48
C LEU A 274 -4.50 4.07 -20.13
N GLU A 275 -4.34 2.75 -20.15
CA GLU A 275 -5.38 1.79 -20.49
C GLU A 275 -5.66 0.87 -19.31
N PHE A 276 -6.92 0.81 -18.90
CA PHE A 276 -7.39 -0.20 -17.95
C PHE A 276 -8.49 -1.03 -18.59
N HIS A 277 -8.23 -2.31 -18.84
CA HIS A 277 -9.16 -3.24 -19.47
C HIS A 277 -8.89 -4.69 -19.03
N TYR A 278 -9.94 -5.51 -18.84
CA TYR A 278 -9.83 -6.90 -18.36
C TYR A 278 -8.87 -7.08 -17.17
N ARG A 279 -8.95 -6.20 -16.15
CA ARG A 279 -8.06 -6.21 -14.98
C ARG A 279 -6.58 -6.06 -15.33
N ARG A 280 -6.25 -5.45 -16.47
CA ARG A 280 -4.88 -5.08 -16.85
C ARG A 280 -4.76 -3.59 -16.97
N LEU A 281 -3.76 -3.04 -16.30
CA LEU A 281 -3.38 -1.64 -16.32
C LEU A 281 -2.11 -1.51 -17.15
N ARG A 282 -2.18 -0.75 -18.24
CA ARG A 282 -1.04 -0.34 -19.05
C ARG A 282 -0.86 1.17 -18.92
N ILE A 283 0.34 1.61 -18.58
CA ILE A 283 0.68 3.03 -18.58
C ILE A 283 1.21 3.38 -19.97
N LEU A 284 0.59 4.36 -20.62
CA LEU A 284 0.96 4.81 -21.96
C LEU A 284 1.87 6.04 -21.91
N ASP A 285 1.59 6.96 -20.98
CA ASP A 285 2.35 8.19 -20.77
C ASP A 285 2.58 8.40 -19.26
N PRO A 286 3.73 7.92 -18.73
CA PRO A 286 4.07 8.02 -17.32
C PRO A 286 4.14 9.46 -16.81
N ASP A 287 4.71 10.37 -17.61
CA ASP A 287 4.91 11.76 -17.23
C ASP A 287 3.55 12.46 -17.07
N LYS A 288 2.66 12.32 -18.07
CA LYS A 288 1.28 12.84 -17.94
C LYS A 288 0.50 12.19 -16.80
N LEU A 289 0.74 10.90 -16.52
CA LEU A 289 0.07 10.23 -15.42
C LEU A 289 0.51 10.79 -14.06
N VAL A 290 1.80 11.09 -13.88
CA VAL A 290 2.33 11.74 -12.67
C VAL A 290 1.73 13.13 -12.51
N ASP A 291 1.68 13.91 -13.59
CA ASP A 291 1.07 15.25 -13.59
C ASP A 291 -0.40 15.21 -13.19
N VAL A 292 -1.20 14.33 -13.82
CA VAL A 292 -2.62 14.18 -13.51
C VAL A 292 -2.85 13.56 -12.12
N ALA A 293 -1.94 12.74 -11.62
CA ALA A 293 -2.04 12.20 -10.25
C ALA A 293 -1.72 13.25 -9.17
N GLY A 294 -1.13 14.39 -9.54
CA GLY A 294 -0.66 15.41 -8.60
C GLY A 294 0.42 14.89 -7.66
N LEU A 295 1.23 13.92 -8.12
CA LEU A 295 2.32 13.35 -7.33
C LEU A 295 3.62 14.11 -7.60
N ASP A 296 4.37 14.42 -6.54
CA ASP A 296 5.73 14.93 -6.68
C ASP A 296 6.62 13.84 -7.32
N PRO A 297 7.24 14.10 -8.49
CA PRO A 297 8.13 13.15 -9.16
C PRO A 297 9.26 12.63 -8.26
N GLN A 298 9.77 13.45 -7.33
CA GLN A 298 10.83 13.03 -6.39
C GLN A 298 10.32 11.98 -5.40
N LEU A 299 9.05 12.10 -5.01
CA LEU A 299 8.38 11.17 -4.10
C LEU A 299 8.12 9.83 -4.80
N VAL A 300 7.75 9.85 -6.09
CA VAL A 300 7.67 8.65 -6.94
C VAL A 300 9.01 7.94 -7.06
N MET A 301 10.11 8.69 -7.27
CA MET A 301 11.47 8.13 -7.38
C MET A 301 12.01 7.58 -6.05
N SER A 302 11.62 8.16 -4.92
CA SER A 302 11.98 7.64 -3.58
C SER A 302 11.38 6.26 -3.30
N TRP A 303 10.27 5.91 -3.95
CA TRP A 303 9.59 4.62 -3.80
C TRP A 303 10.11 3.54 -4.76
N ILE A 304 10.89 3.95 -5.77
CA ILE A 304 11.52 3.05 -6.75
C ILE A 304 12.95 2.66 -6.30
N ARG A 305 13.58 3.41 -5.38
CA ARG A 305 14.92 3.15 -4.85
C ARG A 305 14.94 2.24 -3.62
#